data_AF-A0A4Y7WSJ4-F1
#
_entry.id   AF-A0A4Y7WSJ4-F1
#
_cell.length_a   1.000
_cell.length_b   1.000
_cell.length_c   1.000
_cell.angle_alpha   90.00
_cell.angle_beta   90.00
_cell.angle_gamma   90.00
#
_symmetry.space_group_name_H-M   'P 1'
#
loop_
_entity.id
_entity.type
_entity.pdbx_description
1 polymer ?
#
loop_
_entity_poly.entity_id
_entity_poly.type
_entity_poly.pdbx_seq_one_letter_code
_entity_poly.pdbx_strand_id
1 'polypeptide(L)' 'MNVRNDLCLERLELLRNQMLQAAKRHGLNHPLVLTYSEQIDDIHNRLMRKDQSPLE' A
#
# COMPACT_ATOMS: atom_id res chain seq x y z
N MET A 1 -15.33 0.09 -15.26
CA MET A 1 -14.16 0.51 -14.46
C MET A 1 -14.64 0.80 -13.04
N ASN A 2 -14.10 0.09 -12.05
CA ASN A 2 -14.52 0.24 -10.64
C ASN A 2 -13.69 1.36 -10.00
N VAL A 3 -14.21 2.59 -10.02
CA VAL A 3 -13.54 3.82 -9.54
C VAL A 3 -12.86 3.66 -8.17
N ARG A 4 -13.40 2.81 -7.29
CA ARG A 4 -12.79 2.54 -5.97
C ARG A 4 -11.48 1.76 -6.02
N ASN A 5 -11.30 0.89 -7.01
CA ASN A 5 -10.06 0.14 -7.19
C ASN A 5 -8.97 1.07 -7.73
N ASP A 6 -9.32 1.94 -8.68
CA ASP A 6 -8.40 2.95 -9.22
C ASP A 6 -7.87 3.88 -8.12
N LEU A 7 -8.74 4.40 -7.25
CA LEU A 7 -8.35 5.24 -6.11
C LEU A 7 -7.45 4.50 -5.10
N CYS A 8 -7.66 3.20 -4.88
CA CYS A 8 -6.80 2.41 -4.00
C CYS A 8 -5.42 2.18 -4.62
N LEU A 9 -5.34 1.97 -5.93
CA LEU A 9 -4.08 1.81 -6.66
C LEU A 9 -3.27 3.11 -6.67
N GLU A 10 -3.93 4.26 -6.89
CA GLU A 10 -3.27 5.57 -6.81
C GLU A 10 -2.67 5.82 -5.42
N ARG A 11 -3.43 5.50 -4.37
CA ARG A 11 -2.95 5.64 -2.99
C ARG A 11 -1.79 4.69 -2.67
N LEU A 12 -1.83 3.48 -3.22
CA LEU A 12 -0.76 2.50 -3.07
C LEU A 12 0.55 2.99 -3.72
N GLU A 13 0.46 3.51 -4.96
CA GLU A 13 1.62 4.02 -5.68
C GLU A 13 2.20 5.27 -5.02
N LEU A 14 1.36 6.13 -4.42
CA LEU A 14 1.82 7.25 -3.61
C LEU A 14 2.63 6.78 -2.40
N LEU A 15 2.11 5.83 -1.63
CA LEU A 15 2.80 5.27 -0.46
C LEU A 15 4.11 4.58 -0.85
N ARG A 16 4.13 3.88 -1.99
CA ARG A 16 5.35 3.27 -2.53
C ARG A 16 6.43 4.32 -2.82
N ASN A 17 6.05 5.43 -3.45
CA ASN A 17 6.98 6.53 -3.70
C ASN A 17 7.48 7.17 -2.41
N GLN A 18 6.61 7.35 -1.41
CA GLN A 18 7.01 7.88 -0.10
C GLN A 18 7.97 6.94 0.64
N MET A 19 7.73 5.62 0.58
CA MET A 19 8.61 4.60 1.14
C MET A 19 10.00 4.65 0.49
N LEU A 20 10.07 4.72 -0.84
CA LEU A 20 11.32 4.80 -1.59
C LEU A 20 12.09 6.09 -1.26
N GLN A 21 11.40 7.22 -1.14
CA GLN A 21 12.03 8.48 -0.74
C GLN A 21 12.57 8.42 0.69
N ALA A 22 11.80 7.84 1.62
CA ALA A 22 12.24 7.66 3.00
C ALA A 22 13.46 6.73 3.10
N ALA A 23 13.46 5.62 2.36
CA ALA A 23 14.58 4.70 2.27
C ALA A 23 15.83 5.38 1.68
N LYS A 24 15.66 6.18 0.62
CA LYS A 24 16.76 6.93 0.00
C LYS A 24 17.35 7.98 0.96
N ARG A 25 16.51 8.61 1.79
CA ARG A 25 16.92 9.70 2.68
C ARG A 25 17.48 9.21 4.02
N HIS A 26 16.92 8.15 4.58
CA HIS A 26 17.19 7.71 5.95
C HIS A 26 17.74 6.29 6.05
N GLY A 27 17.79 5.55 4.94
CA GLY A 27 18.13 4.13 4.91
C GLY A 27 16.92 3.23 5.11
N LEU A 28 17.08 1.95 4.74
CA LEU A 28 16.00 0.95 4.75
C LEU A 28 15.49 0.62 6.16
N ASN A 29 16.35 0.74 7.18
CA ASN A 29 16.01 0.41 8.57
C ASN A 29 15.33 1.56 9.33
N HIS A 30 15.03 2.68 8.66
CA HIS A 30 14.40 3.80 9.31
C HIS A 30 12.92 3.49 9.62
N PRO A 31 12.39 3.86 10.81
CA PRO A 31 11.02 3.54 11.20
C PRO A 31 9.96 4.06 10.21
N LEU A 32 10.24 5.17 9.51
CA LEU A 32 9.33 5.67 8.45
C LEU A 32 9.14 4.66 7.31
N VAL A 33 10.18 3.92 6.92
CA VAL A 33 10.08 2.90 5.86
C VAL A 33 9.15 1.77 6.33
N LEU A 34 9.26 1.35 7.58
CA LEU A 34 8.37 0.37 8.20
C LEU A 34 6.92 0.88 8.22
N THR A 35 6.70 2.12 8.67
CA THR A 35 5.37 2.74 8.70
C THR A 35 4.72 2.82 7.32
N TYR A 36 5.49 3.08 6.26
CA TYR A 36 4.96 3.04 4.90
C TYR A 36 4.65 1.62 4.44
N SER A 37 5.51 0.65 4.79
CA SER A 37 5.27 -0.78 4.51
C SER A 37 3.96 -1.28 5.13
N GLU A 38 3.71 -0.96 6.40
CA GLU A 38 2.48 -1.37 7.10
C GLU A 38 1.22 -0.80 6.43
N GLN A 39 1.27 0.47 6.01
CA GLN A 39 0.14 1.10 5.31
C GLN A 39 -0.12 0.50 3.92
N ILE A 40 0.94 0.12 3.22
CA ILE A 40 0.87 -0.56 1.91
C ILE A 40 0.21 -1.93 2.09
N ASP A 41 0.66 -2.72 3.07
CA ASP A 41 0.10 -4.04 3.38
C ASP A 41 -1.38 -3.95 3.77
N ASP A 42 -1.76 -2.94 4.55
CA ASP A 42 -3.15 -2.72 4.93
C ASP A 42 -4.07 -2.46 3.73
N ILE A 43 -3.60 -1.66 2.77
CA ILE A 43 -4.35 -1.39 1.53
C ILE A 43 -4.44 -2.65 0.69
N HIS A 44 -3.33 -3.37 0.51
CA HIS A 44 -3.33 -4.66 -0.19
C HIS A 44 -4.30 -5.65 0.43
N ASN A 45 -4.26 -5.83 1.75
CA ASN A 45 -5.15 -6.74 2.46
C ASN A 45 -6.62 -6.35 2.30
N ARG A 46 -6.94 -5.04 2.29
CA ARG A 46 -8.32 -4.56 2.03
C ARG A 46 -8.76 -4.78 0.60
N LEU A 47 -7.86 -4.76 -0.37
CA LEU A 47 -8.15 -5.09 -1.76
C LEU A 47 -8.36 -6.60 -1.93
N MET A 48 -7.48 -7.43 -1.39
CA MET A 48 -7.60 -8.90 -1.48
C MET A 48 -8.84 -9.44 -0.79
N ARG A 49 -9.20 -8.91 0.40
CA ARG A 49 -10.44 -9.28 1.10
C ARG A 49 -11.71 -8.93 0.33
N LYS A 50 -11.65 -8.00 -0.63
CA LYS A 50 -12.79 -7.66 -1.50
C LYS A 50 -12.86 -8.52 -2.75
N ASP A 51 -11.72 -9.02 -3.23
CA ASP A 51 -11.62 -9.98 -4.33
C ASP A 51 -12.01 -11.41 -3.89
N GLN A 52 -11.87 -11.72 -2.60
CA GLN A 52 -12.41 -12.94 -2.00
C GLN A 52 -13.90 -12.77 -1.66
N SER A 53 -14.77 -12.84 -2.67
CA SER A 53 -16.12 -13.36 -2.46
C SER A 53 -16.01 -14.81 -1.98
N PRO A 54 -16.73 -15.26 -0.93
CA PRO A 54 -16.77 -16.66 -0.58
C PRO A 54 -17.26 -17.46 -1.80
N LEU A 55 -16.55 -18.54 -2.13
CA LEU A 55 -17.15 -19.63 -2.89
C LEU A 55 -18.26 -20.21 -2.01
N GLU A 56 -19.50 -19.77 -2.21
CA GLU A 56 -20.71 -20.51 -1.87
C GLU A 56 -21.38 -21.02 -3.15
#